data_AF-A0A397VPR8-F1
#
_entry.id   AF-A0A397VPR8-F1
#
_cell.length_a   1.000
_cell.length_b   1.000
_cell.length_c   1.000
_cell.angle_alpha   90.00
_cell.angle_beta   90.00
_cell.angle_gamma   90.00
#
_symmetry.space_group_name_H-M   'P 1'
#
loop_
_entity.id
_entity.type
_entity.pdbx_description
1 polymer ?
#
loop_
_entity_poly.entity_id
_entity_poly.type
_entity_poly.pdbx_seq_one_letter_code
_entity_poly.pdbx_strand_id
1 'polypeptide(L)'
;MGDQSRNAEKVELTGMALRISKMNLKIDDIVLKVKRLLNEGSFKKNAERMQFLAKINSKRKDRAADLIEIAMNTVKYEGVEDENGRFTINNENLLRDWITPDSRMGFIRGNYLDVYAIAILLFLALSGSFGYALWKIARYSYNKFRSRNKNYRKDLKQKGE
;
A
#
# COMPACT_ATOMS: atom_id res chain seq x y z
N MET A 1 -41.24 -18.45 -19.59
CA MET A 1 -39.88 -17.99 -19.94
C MET A 1 -39.52 -16.89 -18.97
N GLY A 2 -38.49 -17.08 -18.14
CA GLY A 2 -38.15 -16.18 -17.03
C GLY A 2 -37.16 -15.07 -17.41
N ASP A 3 -36.45 -14.58 -16.40
CA ASP A 3 -35.42 -13.53 -16.49
C ASP A 3 -34.12 -13.96 -17.18
N GLN A 4 -33.99 -15.24 -17.55
CA GLN A 4 -32.79 -15.84 -18.15
C GLN A 4 -32.27 -15.08 -19.38
N SER A 5 -33.14 -14.63 -20.29
CA SER A 5 -32.72 -13.88 -21.49
C SER A 5 -32.12 -12.52 -21.13
N ARG A 6 -32.72 -11.83 -20.15
CA ARG A 6 -32.25 -10.53 -19.66
C ARG A 6 -30.95 -10.65 -18.88
N ASN A 7 -30.80 -11.74 -18.12
CA ASN A 7 -29.57 -12.01 -17.37
C ASN A 7 -28.43 -12.38 -18.31
N ALA A 8 -28.68 -13.16 -19.37
CA ALA A 8 -27.68 -13.48 -20.38
C ALA A 8 -27.15 -12.22 -21.08
N GLU A 9 -28.03 -11.29 -21.44
CA GLU A 9 -27.63 -9.99 -22.01
C GLU A 9 -26.77 -9.18 -21.05
N LYS A 10 -27.14 -9.09 -19.77
CA LYS A 10 -26.33 -8.38 -18.76
C LYS A 10 -24.93 -8.98 -18.61
N VAL A 11 -24.81 -10.30 -18.61
CA VAL A 11 -23.51 -10.98 -18.48
C VAL A 11 -22.67 -10.82 -19.75
N GLU A 12 -23.29 -10.83 -20.92
CA GLU A 12 -22.60 -10.54 -22.19
C GLU A 12 -22.09 -9.10 -22.24
N LEU A 13 -22.89 -8.11 -21.79
CA LEU A 13 -22.47 -6.71 -21.68
C LEU A 13 -21.25 -6.50 -20.78
N THR A 14 -21.07 -7.35 -19.77
CA THR A 14 -19.88 -7.31 -18.89
C THR A 14 -18.63 -7.88 -19.56
N GLY A 15 -18.76 -8.46 -20.76
CA GLY A 15 -17.65 -9.07 -21.50
C GLY A 15 -17.11 -10.33 -20.83
N MET A 16 -17.90 -10.99 -19.98
CA MET A 16 -17.54 -12.24 -19.29
C MET A 16 -18.05 -13.48 -20.04
N ALA A 17 -19.11 -13.35 -20.84
CA ALA A 17 -19.71 -14.47 -21.57
C ALA A 17 -20.16 -14.05 -22.98
N LEU A 18 -20.53 -15.04 -23.77
CA LEU A 18 -21.11 -14.88 -25.11
C LEU A 18 -22.50 -15.49 -25.12
N ARG A 19 -23.49 -14.79 -25.68
CA ARG A 19 -24.85 -15.30 -25.78
C ARG A 19 -25.02 -16.17 -27.02
N ILE A 20 -25.82 -17.22 -26.89
CA ILE A 20 -26.19 -18.10 -28.00
C ILE A 20 -27.66 -17.86 -28.37
N SER A 21 -27.96 -17.80 -29.66
CA SER A 21 -29.34 -17.60 -30.14
C SER A 21 -30.09 -18.93 -30.15
N LYS A 22 -31.22 -18.99 -29.43
CA LYS A 22 -32.11 -20.18 -29.45
C LYS A 22 -32.85 -20.32 -30.78
N MET A 23 -33.16 -19.20 -31.44
CA MET A 23 -33.96 -19.18 -32.68
C MET A 23 -33.15 -19.46 -33.94
N ASN A 24 -31.82 -19.35 -33.87
CA ASN A 24 -30.90 -19.54 -35.00
C ASN A 24 -29.63 -20.23 -34.51
N LEU A 25 -29.78 -21.42 -33.94
CA LEU A 25 -28.69 -22.19 -33.34
C LEU A 25 -27.97 -22.99 -34.42
N LYS A 26 -26.67 -22.71 -34.63
CA LYS A 26 -25.81 -23.45 -35.55
C LYS A 26 -24.62 -24.05 -34.80
N ILE A 27 -24.21 -25.27 -35.17
CA ILE A 27 -23.09 -25.97 -34.55
C ILE A 27 -21.81 -25.13 -34.66
N ASP A 28 -21.56 -24.53 -35.81
CA ASP A 28 -20.37 -23.69 -36.05
C ASP A 28 -20.31 -22.46 -35.13
N ASP A 29 -21.46 -21.83 -34.83
CA ASP A 29 -21.54 -20.68 -33.91
C ASP A 29 -21.17 -21.09 -32.47
N ILE A 30 -21.62 -22.28 -32.04
CA ILE A 30 -21.29 -22.83 -30.73
C ILE A 30 -19.78 -23.08 -30.64
N VAL A 31 -19.23 -23.80 -31.63
CA VAL A 31 -17.80 -24.14 -31.67
C VAL A 31 -16.94 -22.87 -31.68
N LEU A 32 -17.31 -21.88 -32.48
CA LEU A 32 -16.61 -20.59 -32.54
C LEU A 32 -16.65 -19.86 -31.19
N LYS A 33 -17.81 -19.77 -30.54
CA LYS A 33 -17.95 -19.09 -29.25
C LYS A 33 -17.18 -19.79 -28.13
N VAL A 34 -17.18 -21.13 -28.11
CA VAL A 34 -16.37 -21.90 -27.16
C VAL A 34 -14.88 -21.63 -27.40
N LYS A 35 -14.44 -21.66 -28.67
CA LYS A 35 -13.05 -21.37 -29.02
C LYS A 35 -12.64 -19.96 -28.59
N ARG A 36 -13.50 -18.96 -28.78
CA ARG A 36 -13.27 -17.58 -28.32
C ARG A 36 -13.18 -17.49 -26.81
N LEU A 37 -14.13 -18.10 -26.09
CA LEU A 37 -14.18 -18.07 -24.63
C LEU A 37 -12.92 -18.68 -23.99
N LEU A 38 -12.35 -19.72 -24.60
CA LEU A 38 -11.14 -20.39 -24.11
C LEU A 38 -9.84 -19.65 -24.47
N ASN A 39 -9.77 -19.02 -25.64
CA ASN A 39 -8.52 -18.42 -26.14
C ASN A 39 -8.38 -16.92 -25.81
N GLU A 40 -9.49 -16.18 -25.69
CA GLU A 40 -9.45 -14.75 -25.38
C GLU A 40 -9.35 -14.55 -23.85
N GLY A 41 -8.21 -14.07 -23.36
CA GLY A 41 -7.98 -13.84 -21.91
C GLY A 41 -8.83 -12.72 -21.29
N SER A 42 -9.52 -11.91 -22.11
CA SER A 42 -10.43 -10.85 -21.68
C SER A 42 -11.60 -11.39 -20.85
N PHE A 43 -12.18 -12.53 -21.26
CA PHE A 43 -13.30 -13.16 -20.57
C PHE A 43 -12.93 -13.57 -19.15
N LYS A 44 -11.77 -14.21 -18.97
CA LYS A 44 -11.26 -14.60 -17.65
C LYS A 44 -11.01 -13.37 -16.76
N LYS A 45 -10.35 -12.34 -17.30
CA LYS A 45 -10.06 -11.11 -16.55
C LYS A 45 -11.33 -10.37 -16.11
N ASN A 46 -12.35 -10.33 -16.98
CA ASN A 46 -13.65 -9.75 -16.65
C ASN A 46 -14.42 -10.61 -15.64
N ALA A 47 -14.29 -11.93 -15.72
CA ALA A 47 -14.86 -12.84 -14.72
C ALA A 47 -14.27 -12.65 -13.33
N GLU A 48 -12.95 -12.55 -13.23
CA GLU A 48 -12.23 -12.30 -11.96
C GLU A 48 -12.64 -10.95 -11.34
N ARG A 49 -12.76 -9.90 -12.16
CA ARG A 49 -13.26 -8.59 -11.71
C ARG A 49 -14.69 -8.69 -11.16
N MET A 50 -15.57 -9.39 -11.86
CA MET A 50 -16.95 -9.59 -11.41
C MET A 50 -17.00 -10.39 -10.11
N GLN A 51 -16.20 -11.45 -10.01
CA GLN A 51 -16.08 -12.27 -8.80
C GLN A 51 -15.61 -11.43 -7.61
N PHE A 52 -14.61 -10.58 -7.80
CA PHE A 52 -14.11 -9.68 -6.76
C PHE A 52 -15.19 -8.69 -6.30
N LEU A 53 -15.89 -8.04 -7.24
CA LEU A 53 -17.00 -7.13 -6.92
C LEU A 53 -18.15 -7.83 -6.21
N ALA A 54 -18.49 -9.06 -6.63
CA ALA A 54 -19.51 -9.87 -5.98
C ALA A 54 -19.10 -10.24 -4.54
N LYS A 55 -17.83 -10.59 -4.32
CA LYS A 55 -17.30 -10.88 -2.98
C LYS A 55 -17.36 -9.66 -2.06
N ILE A 56 -17.00 -8.47 -2.55
CA ILE A 56 -17.15 -7.22 -1.78
C ILE A 56 -18.62 -6.95 -1.47
N ASN A 57 -19.48 -7.02 -2.49
CA ASN A 57 -20.90 -6.73 -2.32
C ASN A 57 -21.64 -7.75 -1.44
N SER A 58 -21.15 -8.99 -1.36
CA SER A 58 -21.75 -10.03 -0.51
C SER A 58 -21.76 -9.63 0.97
N LYS A 59 -20.74 -8.90 1.42
CA LYS A 59 -20.59 -8.42 2.81
C LYS A 59 -21.12 -7.01 3.02
N ARG A 60 -21.82 -6.43 2.03
CA ARG A 60 -22.29 -5.03 2.12
C ARG A 60 -23.22 -4.82 3.30
N LYS A 61 -24.10 -5.80 3.59
CA LYS A 61 -25.05 -5.72 4.70
C LYS A 61 -24.33 -5.79 6.04
N ASP A 62 -23.41 -6.74 6.20
CA ASP A 62 -22.62 -6.90 7.43
C ASP A 62 -21.76 -5.66 7.68
N ARG A 63 -21.06 -5.17 6.65
CA ARG A 63 -20.28 -3.92 6.75
C ARG A 63 -21.15 -2.71 7.08
N ALA A 64 -22.37 -2.64 6.54
CA ALA A 64 -23.31 -1.57 6.88
C ALA A 64 -23.78 -1.69 8.33
N ALA A 65 -24.00 -2.91 8.82
CA ALA A 65 -24.33 -3.17 10.22
C ALA A 65 -23.19 -2.75 11.15
N ASP A 66 -21.94 -3.11 10.84
CA ASP A 66 -20.76 -2.71 11.61
C ASP A 66 -20.65 -1.17 11.70
N LEU A 67 -20.90 -0.46 10.59
CA LEU A 67 -20.88 1.01 10.57
C LEU A 67 -22.00 1.62 11.41
N ILE A 68 -23.20 1.04 11.38
CA ILE A 68 -24.33 1.47 12.22
C ILE A 68 -24.00 1.23 13.70
N GLU A 69 -23.41 0.08 14.05
CA GLU A 69 -23.00 -0.23 15.42
C GLU A 69 -21.99 0.78 15.95
N ILE A 70 -20.94 1.08 15.16
CA ILE A 70 -19.95 2.11 15.51
C ILE A 70 -20.65 3.46 15.73
N ALA A 71 -21.51 3.87 14.80
CA ALA A 71 -22.24 5.13 14.93
C ALA A 71 -23.08 5.17 16.21
N MET A 72 -23.90 4.14 16.47
CA MET A 72 -24.72 4.05 17.68
C MET A 72 -23.87 4.08 18.96
N ASN A 73 -22.72 3.42 18.95
CA ASN A 73 -21.82 3.39 20.08
C ASN A 73 -21.20 4.78 20.34
N THR A 74 -20.77 5.49 19.30
CA THR A 74 -20.29 6.88 19.40
C THR A 74 -21.39 7.80 19.94
N VAL A 75 -22.63 7.67 19.46
CA VAL A 75 -23.78 8.44 19.99
C VAL A 75 -24.00 8.17 21.48
N LYS A 76 -23.88 6.92 21.92
CA LYS A 76 -24.09 6.54 23.33
C LYS A 76 -23.03 7.12 24.27
N TYR A 77 -21.76 7.16 23.85
CA TYR A 77 -20.65 7.57 24.72
C TYR A 77 -20.25 9.03 24.56
N GLU A 78 -20.42 9.62 23.38
CA GLU A 78 -20.03 11.01 23.08
C GLU A 78 -21.24 11.93 22.83
N GLY A 79 -22.46 11.39 22.88
CA GLY A 79 -23.68 12.19 22.77
C GLY A 79 -23.80 13.13 23.96
N VAL A 80 -23.95 14.42 23.69
CA VAL A 80 -24.23 15.42 24.71
C VAL A 80 -25.75 15.57 24.79
N GLU A 81 -26.29 15.39 25.98
CA GLU A 81 -27.71 15.60 26.24
C GLU A 81 -27.98 17.11 26.23
N ASP A 82 -28.77 17.56 25.26
CA ASP A 82 -29.24 18.94 25.17
C ASP A 82 -30.23 19.22 26.32
N GLU A 83 -30.45 20.50 26.64
CA GLU A 83 -31.34 20.96 27.73
C GLU A 83 -32.78 20.41 27.61
N ASN A 84 -33.15 19.94 26.42
CA ASN A 84 -34.44 19.33 26.09
C ASN A 84 -34.47 17.79 26.21
N GLY A 85 -33.45 17.15 26.78
CA GLY A 85 -33.34 15.68 26.90
C GLY A 85 -33.13 14.97 25.55
N ARG A 86 -32.62 15.69 24.54
CA ARG A 86 -32.32 15.12 23.21
C ARG A 86 -30.83 14.89 23.10
N PHE A 87 -30.42 13.69 22.71
CA PHE A 87 -29.03 13.40 22.38
C PHE A 87 -28.65 14.14 21.11
N THR A 88 -27.87 15.21 21.25
CA THR A 88 -27.31 15.95 20.12
C THR A 88 -25.88 15.49 19.91
N ILE A 89 -25.53 15.21 18.67
CA ILE A 89 -24.20 14.71 18.33
C ILE A 89 -23.48 15.79 17.55
N ASN A 90 -22.28 16.13 17.98
CA ASN A 90 -21.39 16.97 17.19
C ASN A 90 -20.97 16.18 15.93
N ASN A 91 -21.54 16.56 14.78
CA ASN A 91 -21.32 15.91 13.49
C ASN A 91 -19.82 15.77 13.14
N GLU A 92 -19.00 16.71 13.60
CA GLU A 92 -17.55 16.70 13.45
C GLU A 92 -16.85 15.52 14.16
N ASN A 93 -17.35 15.06 15.30
CA ASN A 93 -16.82 13.87 15.98
C ASN A 93 -17.22 12.58 15.26
N LEU A 94 -18.47 12.48 14.80
CA LEU A 94 -18.94 11.33 14.01
C LEU A 94 -18.18 11.20 12.68
N LEU A 95 -18.00 12.31 11.97
CA LEU A 95 -17.28 12.33 10.70
C LEU A 95 -15.80 11.94 10.88
N ARG A 96 -15.18 12.31 12.01
CA ARG A 96 -13.80 11.95 12.34
C ARG A 96 -13.61 10.44 12.52
N ASP A 97 -14.59 9.74 13.06
CA ASP A 97 -14.52 8.29 13.30
C ASP A 97 -14.98 7.47 12.08
N TRP A 98 -15.84 8.06 11.23
CA TRP A 98 -16.28 7.44 9.97
C TRP A 98 -15.24 7.51 8.85
N ILE A 99 -14.41 8.55 8.85
CA ILE A 99 -13.32 8.71 7.88
C ILE A 99 -12.15 7.79 8.29
N THR A 100 -11.68 6.97 7.35
CA THR A 100 -10.60 6.01 7.62
C THR A 100 -9.34 6.75 8.08
N PRO A 101 -8.57 6.22 9.05
CA PRO A 101 -7.37 6.87 9.56
C PRO A 101 -6.40 7.30 8.47
N ASP A 102 -6.32 6.50 7.40
CA ASP A 102 -5.48 6.75 6.22
C ASP A 102 -5.80 8.09 5.53
N SER A 103 -7.08 8.40 5.35
CA SER A 103 -7.52 9.70 4.81
C SER A 103 -7.40 10.87 5.79
N ARG A 104 -7.20 10.60 7.09
CA ARG A 104 -6.91 11.61 8.12
C ARG A 104 -5.41 11.88 8.26
N MET A 105 -4.57 10.96 7.82
CA MET A 105 -3.14 11.00 8.06
C MET A 105 -2.49 11.93 7.02
N GLY A 106 -1.97 13.08 7.47
CA GLY A 106 -1.26 14.00 6.58
C GLY A 106 -0.09 13.31 5.87
N PHE A 107 0.27 13.80 4.68
CA PHE A 107 1.27 13.20 3.77
C PHE A 107 2.54 12.70 4.47
N ILE A 108 3.02 13.41 5.49
CA ILE A 108 4.21 13.08 6.27
C ILE A 108 4.03 11.77 7.07
N ARG A 109 2.91 11.63 7.79
CA ARG A 109 2.64 10.46 8.63
C ARG A 109 2.17 9.26 7.80
N GLY A 110 1.36 9.49 6.77
CA GLY A 110 0.87 8.42 5.89
C GLY A 110 2.00 7.71 5.13
N ASN A 111 3.08 8.45 4.80
CA ASN A 111 4.21 7.92 4.06
C ASN A 111 5.47 7.69 4.93
N TYR A 112 5.33 7.72 6.26
CA TYR A 112 6.41 7.50 7.24
C TYR A 112 7.65 8.39 7.05
N LEU A 113 7.50 9.58 6.47
CA LEU A 113 8.63 10.48 6.15
C LEU A 113 9.41 10.90 7.40
N ASP A 114 8.72 11.04 8.54
CA ASP A 114 9.34 11.34 9.84
C ASP A 114 10.35 10.25 10.26
N VAL A 115 9.98 8.98 10.08
CA VAL A 115 10.83 7.83 10.40
C VAL A 115 12.06 7.78 9.48
N TYR A 116 11.85 8.01 8.17
CA TYR A 116 12.96 8.06 7.21
C TYR A 116 13.92 9.21 7.49
N ALA A 117 13.42 10.39 7.87
CA ALA A 117 14.26 11.53 8.21
C ALA A 117 15.21 11.22 9.38
N ILE A 118 14.68 10.60 10.44
CA ILE A 118 15.47 10.16 11.60
C ILE A 118 16.48 9.09 11.20
N ALA A 119 16.09 8.12 10.38
CA ALA A 119 16.99 7.06 9.90
C ALA A 119 18.17 7.62 9.09
N ILE A 120 17.93 8.61 8.22
CA ILE A 120 18.97 9.27 7.44
C ILE A 120 19.94 10.04 8.34
N LEU A 121 19.43 10.76 9.34
CA LEU A 121 20.25 11.48 10.32
C LEU A 121 21.18 10.53 11.09
N LEU A 122 20.66 9.39 11.56
CA LEU A 122 21.44 8.37 12.25
C LEU A 122 22.52 7.77 11.34
N PHE A 123 22.16 7.47 10.08
CA PHE A 123 23.09 6.93 9.11
C PHE A 123 24.26 7.89 8.81
N LEU A 124 23.97 9.18 8.67
CA LEU A 124 24.98 10.22 8.46
C LEU A 124 25.90 10.39 9.69
N ALA A 125 25.34 10.38 10.90
CA ALA A 125 26.10 10.50 12.13
C ALA A 125 27.07 9.32 12.32
N LEU A 126 26.60 8.09 12.05
CA LEU A 126 27.42 6.88 12.12
C LEU A 126 28.51 6.88 11.04
N SER A 127 28.15 7.19 9.80
CA SER A 127 29.11 7.22 8.68
C SER A 127 30.18 8.29 8.87
N GLY A 128 29.79 9.48 9.31
CA GLY A 128 30.72 10.59 9.55
C GLY A 128 31.70 10.31 10.68
N SER A 129 31.20 9.78 11.81
CA SER A 129 32.07 9.43 12.96
C SER A 129 33.04 8.29 12.61
N PHE A 130 32.58 7.27 11.88
CA PHE A 130 33.41 6.17 11.42
C PHE A 130 34.51 6.64 10.46
N GLY A 131 34.14 7.47 9.47
CA GLY A 131 35.09 8.04 8.52
C GLY A 131 36.17 8.91 9.18
N TYR A 132 35.79 9.74 10.16
CA TYR A 132 36.74 10.55 10.92
C TYR A 132 37.72 9.70 11.73
N ALA A 133 37.23 8.64 12.38
CA ALA A 133 38.08 7.71 13.12
C ALA A 133 39.13 7.04 12.21
N LEU A 134 38.71 6.54 11.05
CA LEU A 134 39.62 5.95 10.05
C LEU A 134 40.67 6.95 9.56
N TRP A 135 40.26 8.18 9.22
CA TRP A 135 41.19 9.22 8.77
C TRP A 135 42.24 9.55 9.84
N LYS A 136 41.84 9.63 11.11
CA LYS A 136 42.75 9.89 12.23
C LYS A 136 43.78 8.78 12.39
N ILE A 137 43.36 7.51 12.28
CA ILE A 137 44.24 6.33 12.35
C ILE A 137 45.23 6.31 11.18
N ALA A 138 44.75 6.58 9.96
CA ALA A 138 45.60 6.65 8.77
C ALA A 138 46.64 7.76 8.90
N ARG A 139 46.24 8.97 9.33
CA ARG A 139 47.14 10.11 9.53
C ARG A 139 48.20 9.82 10.60
N TYR A 140 47.81 9.20 11.71
CA TYR A 140 48.75 8.80 12.77
C TYR A 140 49.78 7.80 12.24
N SER A 141 49.31 6.77 11.51
CA SER A 141 50.17 5.74 10.92
C SER A 141 51.14 6.32 9.89
N TYR A 142 50.66 7.21 9.01
CA TYR A 142 51.49 7.91 8.03
C TYR A 142 52.58 8.76 8.70
N ASN A 143 52.23 9.55 9.71
CA ASN A 143 53.19 10.37 10.45
C ASN A 143 54.23 9.51 11.18
N LYS A 144 53.81 8.42 11.81
CA LYS A 144 54.70 7.47 12.50
C LYS A 144 55.66 6.78 11.53
N PHE A 145 55.16 6.34 10.37
CA PHE A 145 55.98 5.75 9.31
C PHE A 145 56.98 6.76 8.73
N ARG A 146 56.53 7.98 8.43
CA ARG A 146 57.39 9.07 7.95
C ARG A 146 58.50 9.41 8.95
N SER A 147 58.20 9.42 10.25
CA SER A 147 59.19 9.68 11.30
C SER A 147 60.24 8.56 11.40
N ARG A 148 59.82 7.28 11.35
CA ARG A 148 60.75 6.13 11.29
C ARG A 148 61.67 6.19 10.07
N ASN A 149 61.13 6.52 8.90
CA ASN A 149 61.92 6.57 7.67
C ASN A 149 62.95 7.72 7.68
N LYS A 150 62.62 8.86 8.31
CA LYS A 150 63.59 9.95 8.54
C LYS A 150 64.75 9.53 9.45
N ASN A 151 64.47 8.79 10.53
CA ASN A 151 65.51 8.32 11.45
C ASN A 151 66.42 7.28 10.78
N TYR A 152 65.85 6.32 10.03
CA TYR A 152 66.64 5.35 9.25
C TYR A 152 67.61 6.02 8.26
N ARG A 153 67.15 7.07 7.56
CA ARG A 153 68.01 7.84 6.63
C ARG A 153 69.12 8.62 7.34
N LYS A 154 68.93 9.04 8.59
CA LYS A 154 69.99 9.71 9.38
C LYS A 154 71.05 8.72 9.84
N ASP A 155 70.63 7.55 10.34
CA ASP A 155 71.55 6.51 10.80
C ASP A 155 72.42 5.95 9.64
N LEU A 156 71.85 5.83 8.44
CA LEU A 156 72.59 5.44 7.23
C LEU A 156 73.62 6.49 6.78
N LYS A 157 73.37 7.77 7.04
CA LYS A 157 74.34 8.85 6.72
C LYS A 157 75.50 8.91 7.72
N GLN A 158 75.24 8.63 8.99
CA GLN A 158 76.30 8.60 10.02
C GLN A 158 77.23 7.37 9.95
N LYS A 159 76.83 6.30 9.26
CA LYS A 159 77.66 5.10 9.06
C LYS A 159 78.51 5.12 7.79
N GLY A 160 78.37 6.14 6.95
CA GLY A 160 79.09 6.27 5.68
C GLY A 160 80.19 7.33 5.67
N GLU A 161 80.45 7.99 6.80
CA GLU A 161 81.61 8.84 7.08
C GLU A 161 82.59 8.08 7.99
#